data_AF-A0A4Y3V719-F1
#
_entry.id   AF-A0A4Y3V719-F1
#
_cell.length_a   1.000
_cell.length_b   1.000
_cell.length_c   1.000
_cell.angle_alpha   90.00
_cell.angle_beta   90.00
_cell.angle_gamma   90.00
#
_symmetry.space_group_name_H-M   'P 1'
#
loop_
_entity.id
_entity.type
_entity.pdbx_description
1 polymer ?
#
loop_
_entity_poly.entity_id
_entity_poly.type
_entity_poly.pdbx_seq_one_letter_code
_entity_poly.pdbx_strand_id
1 'polypeptide(L)'
;MRPGAGYLVARRPRLGIVLARTEPELHLRFMETARTHGFPDTVAMTQFNSLGHFVALFGKQAHELQQSDWDEGRHLLLGAARRIPNRGVMALSTALFNLEATLSHGELTDQLPCRRTPDRADMRAQEWARVPVRMADTMPHYLQQIAGTLRPGTVKNAELTLSEFALLVAAEDTAVTCVAELKRRHAERYRQCLLERPAARSGPLHRHTIRDRLSKLRGFFRRLDE
;
A
#
# COMPACT_ATOMS: atom_id res chain seq x y z
N MET A 1 21.94 -19.57 -2.88
CA MET A 1 21.08 -18.99 -1.82
C MET A 1 20.37 -17.77 -2.41
N ARG A 2 19.04 -17.70 -2.34
CA ARG A 2 18.26 -16.56 -2.87
C ARG A 2 18.08 -15.51 -1.75
N PRO A 3 18.52 -14.26 -1.92
CA PRO A 3 18.34 -13.23 -0.90
C PRO A 3 16.86 -12.85 -0.78
N GLY A 4 16.35 -12.78 0.46
CA GLY A 4 14.99 -12.29 0.70
C GLY A 4 14.86 -10.78 0.47
N ALA A 5 13.64 -10.31 0.16
CA ALA A 5 13.35 -8.89 -0.07
C ALA A 5 13.79 -7.97 1.09
N GLY A 6 13.70 -8.45 2.33
CA GLY A 6 14.20 -7.72 3.50
C GLY A 6 15.70 -7.42 3.42
N TYR A 7 16.50 -8.39 2.97
CA TYR A 7 17.94 -8.20 2.77
C TYR A 7 18.24 -7.21 1.64
N LEU A 8 17.57 -7.37 0.49
CA LEU A 8 17.76 -6.51 -0.68
C LEU A 8 17.46 -5.03 -0.36
N VAL A 9 16.36 -4.78 0.36
CA VAL A 9 15.98 -3.41 0.77
C VAL A 9 16.88 -2.88 1.89
N ALA A 10 17.27 -3.72 2.86
CA ALA A 10 18.09 -3.30 3.99
C ALA A 10 19.52 -2.96 3.57
N ARG A 11 20.14 -3.77 2.70
CA ARG A 11 21.55 -3.66 2.33
C ARG A 11 21.80 -2.97 0.99
N ARG A 12 20.77 -2.87 0.12
CA ARG A 12 20.86 -2.26 -1.23
C ARG A 12 22.12 -2.71 -1.99
N PRO A 13 22.35 -4.03 -2.13
CA PRO A 13 23.50 -4.51 -2.86
C PRO A 13 23.49 -3.98 -4.30
N ARG A 14 24.67 -3.66 -4.83
CA ARG A 14 24.86 -3.15 -6.21
C ARG A 14 24.82 -4.29 -7.23
N LEU A 15 23.72 -5.04 -7.27
CA LEU A 15 23.56 -6.20 -8.14
C LEU A 15 23.50 -5.84 -9.63
N GLY A 16 23.17 -4.59 -9.99
CA GLY A 16 23.23 -4.13 -11.37
C GLY A 16 24.63 -4.22 -11.98
N ILE A 17 25.69 -4.03 -11.17
CA ILE A 17 27.07 -4.16 -11.66
C ILE A 17 27.39 -5.63 -11.99
N VAL A 18 26.86 -6.55 -11.18
CA VAL A 18 27.04 -8.00 -11.41
C VAL A 18 26.25 -8.41 -12.65
N LEU A 19 24.99 -7.97 -12.76
CA LEU A 19 24.13 -8.25 -13.90
C LEU A 19 24.71 -7.71 -15.21
N ALA A 20 25.33 -6.52 -15.19
CA ALA A 20 25.97 -5.95 -16.38
C ALA A 20 27.17 -6.77 -16.87
N ARG A 21 27.84 -7.51 -15.97
CA ARG A 21 28.95 -8.39 -16.33
C ARG A 21 28.46 -9.72 -16.87
N THR A 22 27.35 -10.24 -16.36
CA THR A 22 26.77 -11.52 -16.80
C THR A 22 25.94 -11.37 -18.07
N GLU A 23 25.27 -10.23 -18.25
CA GLU A 23 24.39 -9.92 -19.39
C GLU A 23 24.75 -8.54 -19.99
N PRO A 24 25.90 -8.41 -20.68
CA PRO A 24 26.38 -7.11 -21.17
C PRO A 24 25.51 -6.51 -22.29
N GLU A 25 24.94 -7.33 -23.16
CA GLU A 25 24.06 -6.88 -24.24
C GLU A 25 22.77 -6.26 -23.70
N LEU A 26 22.16 -6.90 -22.69
CA LEU A 26 21.00 -6.37 -21.97
C LEU A 26 21.33 -5.02 -21.33
N HIS A 27 22.50 -4.92 -20.70
CA HIS A 27 22.93 -3.68 -20.07
C HIS A 27 23.07 -2.54 -21.09
N LEU A 28 23.72 -2.79 -22.23
CA LEU A 28 23.88 -1.79 -23.29
C LEU A 28 22.53 -1.30 -23.83
N ARG A 29 21.65 -2.24 -24.19
CA ARG A 29 20.29 -1.92 -24.65
C ARG A 29 19.52 -1.11 -23.62
N PHE A 30 19.54 -1.53 -22.35
CA PHE A 30 18.86 -0.83 -21.27
C PHE A 30 19.35 0.61 -21.10
N MET A 31 20.66 0.82 -21.10
CA MET A 31 21.25 2.15 -20.94
C MET A 31 20.95 3.05 -22.13
N GLU A 32 20.94 2.51 -23.35
CA GLU A 32 20.56 3.24 -24.56
C GLU A 32 19.08 3.67 -24.53
N THR A 33 18.18 2.76 -24.15
CA THR A 33 16.76 3.09 -23.96
C THR A 33 16.61 4.17 -22.88
N ALA A 34 17.26 4.02 -21.73
CA ALA A 34 17.15 4.99 -20.64
C ALA A 34 17.59 6.40 -21.07
N ARG A 35 18.69 6.50 -21.84
CA ARG A 35 19.18 7.78 -22.37
C ARG A 35 18.23 8.40 -23.38
N THR A 36 17.66 7.59 -24.28
CA THR A 36 16.66 8.03 -25.26
C THR A 36 15.45 8.67 -24.56
N HIS A 37 15.10 8.18 -23.38
CA HIS A 37 14.00 8.68 -22.55
C HIS A 37 14.42 9.80 -21.58
N GLY A 38 15.64 10.34 -21.73
CA GLY A 38 16.13 11.49 -20.99
C GLY A 38 16.60 11.19 -19.57
N PHE A 39 16.78 9.92 -19.20
CA PHE A 39 17.33 9.58 -17.88
C PHE A 39 18.85 9.77 -17.85
N PRO A 40 19.40 10.44 -16.81
CA PRO A 40 20.84 10.44 -16.58
C PRO A 40 21.37 9.03 -16.31
N ASP A 41 22.60 8.73 -16.72
CA ASP A 41 23.24 7.42 -16.54
C ASP A 41 23.23 6.93 -15.08
N THR A 42 23.34 7.86 -14.10
CA THR A 42 23.26 7.53 -12.67
C THR A 42 21.89 7.01 -12.25
N VAL A 43 20.82 7.57 -12.83
CA VAL A 43 19.44 7.15 -12.60
C VAL A 43 19.18 5.84 -13.33
N ALA A 44 19.61 5.72 -14.59
CA ALA A 44 19.52 4.48 -15.37
C ALA A 44 20.22 3.32 -14.66
N MET A 45 21.42 3.53 -14.11
CA MET A 45 22.12 2.50 -13.35
C MET A 45 21.41 2.12 -12.05
N THR A 46 20.70 3.06 -11.42
CA THR A 46 19.88 2.77 -10.23
C THR A 46 18.66 1.91 -10.60
N GLN A 47 18.05 2.17 -11.75
CA GLN A 47 16.97 1.33 -12.29
C GLN A 47 17.52 -0.06 -12.64
N PHE A 48 18.63 -0.15 -13.36
CA PHE A 48 19.29 -1.42 -13.71
C PHE A 48 19.71 -2.22 -12.47
N ASN A 49 20.11 -1.53 -11.41
CA ASN A 49 20.36 -2.18 -10.12
C ASN A 49 19.10 -2.80 -9.50
N SER A 50 17.95 -2.16 -9.71
CA SER A 50 16.66 -2.69 -9.27
C SER A 50 16.27 -3.93 -10.09
N LEU A 51 16.55 -3.99 -11.40
CA LEU A 51 16.40 -5.21 -12.20
C LEU A 51 17.24 -6.37 -11.62
N GLY A 52 18.49 -6.10 -11.23
CA GLY A 52 19.33 -7.07 -10.54
C GLY A 52 18.74 -7.58 -9.22
N HIS A 53 17.92 -6.77 -8.52
CA HIS A 53 17.20 -7.21 -7.34
C HIS A 53 16.08 -8.19 -7.69
N PHE A 54 15.36 -8.00 -8.79
CA PHE A 54 14.33 -8.96 -9.26
C PHE A 54 14.95 -10.28 -9.69
N VAL A 55 15.99 -10.24 -10.52
CA VAL A 55 16.77 -11.42 -10.94
C VAL A 55 17.23 -12.24 -9.73
N ALA A 56 17.78 -11.58 -8.70
CA ALA A 56 18.24 -12.25 -7.50
C ALA A 56 17.10 -12.77 -6.60
N LEU A 57 16.00 -12.01 -6.48
CA LEU A 57 14.85 -12.35 -5.64
C LEU A 57 14.15 -13.62 -6.15
N PHE A 58 13.93 -13.71 -7.47
CA PHE A 58 13.27 -14.85 -8.11
C PHE A 58 14.25 -15.95 -8.52
N GLY A 59 15.54 -15.64 -8.59
CA GLY A 59 16.57 -16.56 -9.09
C GLY A 59 16.28 -17.01 -10.52
N LYS A 60 15.88 -16.04 -11.35
CA LYS A 60 15.53 -16.17 -12.78
C LYS A 60 16.40 -15.21 -13.58
N GLN A 61 16.68 -15.51 -14.85
CA GLN A 61 17.32 -14.57 -15.76
C GLN A 61 16.39 -13.39 -16.08
N ALA A 62 16.94 -12.27 -16.52
CA ALA A 62 16.14 -11.06 -16.76
C ALA A 62 15.02 -11.28 -17.79
N HIS A 63 15.28 -12.08 -18.84
CA HIS A 63 14.31 -12.42 -19.88
C HIS A 63 13.28 -13.49 -19.46
N GLU A 64 13.51 -14.20 -18.35
CA GLU A 64 12.58 -15.21 -17.81
C GLU A 64 11.54 -14.59 -16.86
N LEU A 65 11.76 -13.36 -16.42
CA LEU A 65 10.86 -12.64 -15.50
C LEU A 65 9.51 -12.42 -16.17
N GLN A 66 8.47 -12.96 -15.55
CA GLN A 66 7.09 -12.82 -15.98
C GLN A 66 6.42 -11.66 -15.24
N GLN A 67 5.24 -11.23 -15.71
CA GLN A 67 4.45 -10.18 -15.05
C GLN A 67 4.13 -10.50 -13.59
N SER A 68 3.86 -11.76 -13.28
CA SER A 68 3.62 -12.22 -11.91
C SER A 68 4.84 -12.03 -11.00
N ASP A 69 6.06 -12.18 -11.53
CA ASP A 69 7.30 -11.92 -10.79
C ASP A 69 7.47 -10.41 -10.53
N TRP A 70 7.12 -9.56 -11.50
CA TRP A 70 7.14 -8.10 -11.32
C TRP A 70 6.18 -7.65 -10.22
N ASP A 71 4.95 -8.20 -10.23
CA ASP A 71 3.90 -7.87 -9.28
C ASP A 71 4.28 -8.31 -7.86
N GLU A 72 4.67 -9.57 -7.71
CA GLU A 72 5.09 -10.15 -6.44
C GLU A 72 6.35 -9.46 -5.91
N GLY A 73 7.34 -9.21 -6.78
CA GLY A 73 8.60 -8.59 -6.38
C GLY A 73 8.40 -7.17 -5.89
N ARG A 74 7.55 -6.39 -6.58
CA ARG A 74 7.15 -5.06 -6.12
C ARG A 74 6.43 -5.14 -4.77
N HIS A 75 5.49 -6.07 -4.59
CA HIS A 75 4.80 -6.27 -3.32
C HIS A 75 5.78 -6.57 -2.17
N LEU A 76 6.68 -7.52 -2.37
CA LEU A 76 7.68 -7.95 -1.39
C LEU A 76 8.68 -6.82 -1.05
N LEU A 77 9.22 -6.12 -2.05
CA LEU A 77 10.20 -5.06 -1.85
C LEU A 77 9.57 -3.83 -1.18
N LEU A 78 8.38 -3.39 -1.61
CA LEU A 78 7.68 -2.26 -0.97
C LEU A 78 7.21 -2.63 0.44
N GLY A 79 6.73 -3.86 0.65
CA GLY A 79 6.37 -4.38 1.97
C GLY A 79 7.57 -4.38 2.93
N ALA A 80 8.74 -4.83 2.46
CA ALA A 80 9.99 -4.77 3.23
C ALA A 80 10.42 -3.32 3.53
N ALA A 81 10.33 -2.41 2.55
CA ALA A 81 10.68 -1.01 2.74
C ALA A 81 9.79 -0.29 3.76
N ARG A 82 8.51 -0.68 3.90
CA ARG A 82 7.60 -0.14 4.93
C ARG A 82 8.00 -0.57 6.35
N ARG A 83 8.59 -1.76 6.51
CA ARG A 83 9.00 -2.29 7.81
C ARG A 83 10.34 -1.72 8.31
N ILE A 84 11.19 -1.21 7.41
CA ILE A 84 12.53 -0.72 7.76
C ILE A 84 12.51 0.82 7.85
N PRO A 85 12.82 1.42 9.02
CA PRO A 85 12.86 2.86 9.18
C PRO A 85 13.81 3.54 8.18
N ASN A 86 13.45 4.74 7.72
CA ASN A 86 14.28 5.58 6.84
C ASN A 86 14.68 4.94 5.49
N ARG A 87 13.98 3.89 5.02
CA ARG A 87 14.29 3.25 3.72
C ARG A 87 13.56 3.84 2.52
N GLY A 88 12.72 4.85 2.72
CA GLY A 88 12.19 5.70 1.65
C GLY A 88 11.34 4.94 0.63
N VAL A 89 10.21 4.39 1.09
CA VAL A 89 9.26 3.60 0.26
C VAL A 89 8.87 4.35 -1.02
N MET A 90 8.69 5.68 -0.95
CA MET A 90 8.34 6.49 -2.11
C MET A 90 9.47 6.52 -3.15
N ALA A 91 10.72 6.69 -2.71
CA ALA A 91 11.87 6.68 -3.61
C ALA A 91 12.04 5.32 -4.30
N LEU A 92 11.85 4.22 -3.55
CA LEU A 92 11.85 2.87 -4.12
C LEU A 92 10.70 2.68 -5.12
N SER A 93 9.49 3.10 -4.78
CA SER A 93 8.33 3.02 -5.68
C SER A 93 8.55 3.79 -6.98
N THR A 94 9.15 4.98 -6.93
CA THR A 94 9.50 5.76 -8.12
C THR A 94 10.57 5.06 -8.95
N ALA A 95 11.61 4.51 -8.32
CA ALA A 95 12.66 3.79 -9.02
C ALA A 95 12.14 2.54 -9.75
N LEU A 96 11.23 1.78 -9.11
CA LEU A 96 10.58 0.61 -9.72
C LEU A 96 9.69 1.00 -10.90
N PHE A 97 8.93 2.09 -10.77
CA PHE A 97 8.11 2.59 -11.88
C PHE A 97 8.97 3.01 -13.08
N ASN A 98 10.06 3.75 -12.83
CA ASN A 98 10.96 4.18 -13.91
C ASN A 98 11.66 2.99 -14.58
N LEU A 99 12.05 1.97 -13.80
CA LEU A 99 12.59 0.72 -14.34
C LEU A 99 11.61 0.06 -15.32
N GLU A 100 10.36 -0.16 -14.91
CA GLU A 100 9.34 -0.77 -15.77
C GLU A 100 9.08 0.07 -17.03
N ALA A 101 9.14 1.40 -16.92
CA ALA A 101 9.02 2.27 -18.08
C ALA A 101 10.16 2.07 -19.08
N THR A 102 11.40 2.03 -18.60
CA THR A 102 12.56 1.77 -19.48
C THR A 102 12.51 0.37 -20.09
N LEU A 103 12.08 -0.66 -19.35
CA LEU A 103 11.94 -2.02 -19.89
C LEU A 103 10.86 -2.10 -20.97
N SER A 104 9.72 -1.46 -20.76
CA SER A 104 8.62 -1.39 -21.73
C SER A 104 9.06 -0.73 -23.03
N HIS A 105 9.78 0.39 -22.94
CA HIS A 105 10.28 1.11 -24.11
C HIS A 105 11.46 0.42 -24.82
N GLY A 106 12.18 -0.46 -24.13
CA GLY A 106 13.28 -1.23 -24.72
C GLY A 106 12.83 -2.53 -25.40
N GLU A 107 11.51 -2.74 -25.51
CA GLU A 107 10.87 -3.98 -25.98
C GLU A 107 11.33 -5.21 -25.18
N LEU A 108 11.77 -4.99 -23.92
CA LEU A 108 12.14 -6.07 -23.00
C LEU A 108 10.92 -6.59 -22.23
N THR A 109 9.78 -5.91 -22.36
CA THR A 109 8.48 -6.30 -21.82
C THR A 109 7.38 -5.65 -22.67
N ASP A 110 6.39 -6.43 -23.09
CA ASP A 110 5.28 -5.98 -23.95
C ASP A 110 4.23 -5.10 -23.22
N GLN A 111 4.43 -4.77 -21.94
CA GLN A 111 3.42 -4.10 -21.12
C GLN A 111 3.83 -2.69 -20.70
N LEU A 112 2.87 -1.76 -20.82
CA LEU A 112 3.00 -0.36 -20.43
C LEU A 112 3.16 -0.22 -18.90
N PRO A 113 4.11 0.61 -18.41
CA PRO A 113 4.29 0.87 -16.98
C PRO A 113 3.03 1.51 -16.39
N CYS A 114 2.28 0.75 -15.60
CA CYS A 114 1.17 1.30 -14.83
C CYS A 114 1.68 1.84 -13.50
N ARG A 115 1.41 3.12 -13.23
CA ARG A 115 1.63 3.71 -11.91
C ARG A 115 0.62 3.11 -10.94
N ARG A 116 0.95 1.93 -10.40
CA ARG A 116 0.15 1.25 -9.39
C ARG A 116 0.40 1.91 -8.04
N THR A 117 -0.16 3.11 -7.84
CA THR A 117 -0.56 3.49 -6.49
C THR A 117 -1.40 2.34 -5.93
N PRO A 118 -1.21 1.90 -4.67
CA PRO A 118 -2.15 0.97 -4.06
C PRO A 118 -3.55 1.50 -4.36
N ASP A 119 -4.37 0.72 -5.06
CA ASP A 119 -5.70 1.20 -5.35
C ASP A 119 -6.34 1.46 -3.99
N ARG A 120 -6.77 2.70 -3.76
CA ARG A 120 -7.46 3.03 -2.52
C ARG A 120 -8.75 2.22 -2.43
N ALA A 121 -9.27 1.70 -3.55
CA ALA A 121 -10.33 0.69 -3.55
C ALA A 121 -9.84 -0.66 -3.00
N ASP A 122 -8.72 -1.21 -3.48
CA ASP A 122 -8.17 -2.48 -2.99
C ASP A 122 -7.82 -2.43 -1.50
N MET A 123 -7.22 -1.33 -1.04
CA MET A 123 -6.92 -1.16 0.38
C MET A 123 -8.20 -1.13 1.22
N ARG A 124 -9.25 -0.45 0.75
CA ARG A 124 -10.55 -0.43 1.43
C ARG A 124 -11.20 -1.81 1.43
N ALA A 125 -11.16 -2.52 0.30
CA ALA A 125 -11.69 -3.88 0.19
C ALA A 125 -10.98 -4.84 1.16
N GLN A 126 -9.65 -4.75 1.28
CA GLN A 126 -8.87 -5.53 2.24
C GLN A 126 -9.19 -5.16 3.71
N GLU A 127 -9.43 -3.88 4.02
CA GLU A 127 -9.86 -3.47 5.36
C GLU A 127 -11.23 -4.05 5.69
N TRP A 128 -12.20 -3.95 4.78
CA TRP A 128 -13.53 -4.52 4.95
C TRP A 128 -13.54 -6.04 5.05
N ALA A 129 -12.66 -6.74 4.32
CA ALA A 129 -12.51 -8.19 4.42
C ALA A 129 -12.07 -8.67 5.81
N ARG A 130 -11.50 -7.79 6.63
CA ARG A 130 -11.07 -8.08 8.01
C ARG A 130 -12.12 -7.72 9.06
N VAL A 131 -13.18 -7.00 8.68
CA VAL A 131 -14.29 -6.63 9.57
C VAL A 131 -15.19 -7.87 9.78
N PRO A 132 -15.72 -8.10 11.00
CA PRO A 132 -16.68 -9.19 11.23
C PRO A 132 -17.85 -9.14 10.25
N VAL A 133 -18.19 -10.29 9.66
CA VAL A 133 -19.15 -10.40 8.54
C VAL A 133 -20.46 -9.67 8.81
N ARG A 134 -21.07 -9.87 10.00
CA ARG A 134 -22.36 -9.23 10.32
C ARG A 134 -22.27 -7.71 10.48
N MET A 135 -21.10 -7.18 10.85
CA MET A 135 -20.86 -5.72 10.82
C MET A 135 -20.66 -5.23 9.39
N ALA A 136 -19.92 -5.99 8.58
CA ALA A 136 -19.71 -5.70 7.16
C ALA A 136 -21.00 -5.80 6.32
N ASP A 137 -22.03 -6.51 6.78
CA ASP A 137 -23.35 -6.47 6.15
C ASP A 137 -24.09 -5.17 6.51
N THR A 138 -24.04 -4.74 7.76
CA THR A 138 -24.87 -3.63 8.28
C THR A 138 -24.31 -2.25 7.94
N MET A 139 -22.99 -2.06 8.08
CA MET A 139 -22.37 -0.74 7.96
C MET A 139 -22.40 -0.18 6.52
N PRO A 140 -22.24 -0.98 5.44
CA PRO A 140 -22.40 -0.50 4.07
C PRO A 140 -23.83 -0.03 3.75
N HIS A 141 -24.87 -0.63 4.32
CA HIS A 141 -26.25 -0.14 4.16
C HIS A 141 -26.41 1.28 4.71
N TYR A 142 -25.84 1.56 5.88
CA TYR A 142 -25.80 2.93 6.41
C TYR A 142 -25.03 3.89 5.49
N LEU A 143 -23.87 3.45 4.96
CA LEU A 143 -23.08 4.27 4.04
C LEU A 143 -23.83 4.60 2.75
N GLN A 144 -24.58 3.64 2.21
CA GLN A 144 -25.44 3.84 1.05
C GLN A 144 -26.55 4.84 1.35
N GLN A 145 -27.16 4.76 2.55
CA GLN A 145 -28.20 5.69 2.98
C GLN A 145 -27.69 7.14 3.06
N ILE A 146 -26.54 7.37 3.68
CA ILE A 146 -25.98 8.73 3.79
C ILE A 146 -25.40 9.24 2.46
N ALA A 147 -25.07 8.35 1.52
CA ALA A 147 -24.59 8.75 0.20
C ALA A 147 -25.67 9.49 -0.63
N GLY A 148 -26.96 9.26 -0.34
CA GLY A 148 -28.05 10.02 -0.96
C GLY A 148 -28.11 11.49 -0.54
N THR A 149 -27.45 11.88 0.55
CA THR A 149 -27.55 13.24 1.13
C THR A 149 -26.21 13.95 1.30
N LEU A 150 -25.10 13.21 1.42
CA LEU A 150 -23.77 13.75 1.69
C LEU A 150 -22.84 13.66 0.49
N ARG A 151 -21.92 14.62 0.37
CA ARG A 151 -20.86 14.60 -0.65
C ARG A 151 -20.01 13.32 -0.58
N PRO A 152 -19.52 12.78 -1.72
CA PRO A 152 -18.74 11.54 -1.75
C PRO A 152 -17.52 11.50 -0.82
N GLY A 153 -16.81 12.63 -0.67
CA GLY A 153 -15.67 12.72 0.24
C GLY A 153 -16.05 12.53 1.72
N THR A 154 -17.26 12.95 2.12
CA THR A 154 -17.74 12.77 3.48
C THR A 154 -18.16 11.32 3.74
N VAL A 155 -18.75 10.66 2.74
CA VAL A 155 -19.10 9.23 2.82
C VAL A 155 -17.83 8.39 2.94
N LYS A 156 -16.80 8.67 2.14
CA LYS A 156 -15.49 7.99 2.24
C LYS A 156 -14.84 8.16 3.62
N ASN A 157 -14.95 9.34 4.23
CA ASN A 157 -14.44 9.56 5.58
C ASN A 157 -15.25 8.80 6.65
N ALA A 158 -16.57 8.69 6.47
CA ALA A 158 -17.43 7.89 7.34
C ALA A 158 -17.10 6.39 7.20
N GLU A 159 -16.93 5.90 5.97
CA GLU A 159 -16.51 4.53 5.65
C GLU A 159 -15.22 4.17 6.39
N LEU A 160 -14.17 4.99 6.24
CA LEU A 160 -12.89 4.78 6.92
C LEU A 160 -13.03 4.78 8.45
N THR A 161 -13.89 5.65 8.99
CA THR A 161 -14.12 5.73 10.44
C THR A 161 -14.80 4.47 10.95
N LEU A 162 -15.79 3.95 10.21
CA LEU A 162 -16.53 2.75 10.57
C LEU A 162 -15.69 1.48 10.43
N SER A 163 -14.93 1.33 9.35
CA SER A 163 -14.04 0.17 9.18
C SER A 163 -12.96 0.14 10.27
N GLU A 164 -12.32 1.27 10.57
CA GLU A 164 -11.32 1.38 11.63
C GLU A 164 -11.92 1.06 13.01
N PHE A 165 -13.12 1.56 13.30
CA PHE A 165 -13.82 1.27 14.54
C PHE A 165 -14.16 -0.23 14.66
N ALA A 166 -14.72 -0.83 13.61
CA ALA A 166 -15.11 -2.24 13.62
C ALA A 166 -13.90 -3.17 13.80
N LEU A 167 -12.77 -2.84 13.17
CA LEU A 167 -11.52 -3.58 13.35
C LEU A 167 -10.96 -3.46 14.78
N LEU A 168 -11.06 -2.28 15.40
CA LEU A 168 -10.66 -2.12 16.80
C LEU A 168 -11.53 -2.98 17.73
N VAL A 169 -12.84 -2.93 17.54
CA VAL A 169 -13.78 -3.73 18.34
C VAL A 169 -13.51 -5.22 18.17
N ALA A 170 -13.33 -5.69 16.94
CA ALA A 170 -13.04 -7.09 16.65
C ALA A 170 -11.70 -7.56 17.25
N ALA A 171 -10.71 -6.65 17.36
CA ALA A 171 -9.42 -6.96 17.95
C ALA A 171 -9.44 -7.03 19.49
N GLU A 172 -10.31 -6.26 20.14
CA GLU A 172 -10.35 -6.15 21.61
C GLU A 172 -11.46 -7.01 22.25
N ASP A 173 -12.57 -7.23 21.55
CA ASP A 173 -13.70 -8.02 22.05
C ASP A 173 -14.18 -8.96 20.94
N THR A 174 -13.58 -10.15 20.88
CA THR A 174 -13.89 -11.17 19.86
C THR A 174 -15.32 -11.72 19.97
N ALA A 175 -16.00 -11.48 21.09
CA ALA A 175 -17.40 -11.87 21.25
C ALA A 175 -18.36 -10.94 20.49
N VAL A 176 -17.93 -9.73 20.15
CA VAL A 176 -18.74 -8.75 19.43
C VAL A 176 -18.58 -8.98 17.93
N THR A 177 -19.59 -9.62 17.34
CA THR A 177 -19.58 -10.00 15.92
C THR A 177 -20.56 -9.18 15.09
N CYS A 178 -21.53 -8.51 15.72
CA CYS A 178 -22.55 -7.71 15.04
C CYS A 178 -22.73 -6.31 15.64
N VAL A 179 -23.42 -5.43 14.89
CA VAL A 179 -23.66 -4.04 15.29
C VAL A 179 -24.52 -3.92 16.53
N ALA A 180 -25.47 -4.84 16.75
CA ALA A 180 -26.38 -4.82 17.90
C ALA A 180 -25.67 -5.07 19.24
N GLU A 181 -24.49 -5.70 19.22
CA GLU A 181 -23.68 -5.98 20.41
C GLU A 181 -22.80 -4.77 20.80
N LEU A 182 -22.77 -3.73 19.97
CA LEU A 182 -22.00 -2.52 20.23
C LEU A 182 -22.62 -1.73 21.40
N LYS A 183 -21.76 -1.46 22.38
CA LYS A 183 -22.04 -0.72 23.60
C LYS A 183 -21.19 0.53 23.66
N ARG A 184 -21.62 1.47 24.50
CA ARG A 184 -20.89 2.73 24.80
C ARG A 184 -19.41 2.52 25.13
N ARG A 185 -19.06 1.42 25.83
CA ARG A 185 -17.66 1.06 26.17
C ARG A 185 -16.75 0.99 24.94
N HIS A 186 -17.25 0.50 23.81
CA HIS A 186 -16.47 0.38 22.58
C HIS A 186 -16.21 1.77 21.95
N ALA A 187 -17.20 2.66 21.98
CA ALA A 187 -17.03 4.03 21.51
C ALA A 187 -16.05 4.85 22.38
N GLU A 188 -16.09 4.65 23.70
CA GLU A 188 -15.14 5.28 24.63
C GLU A 188 -13.73 4.76 24.43
N ARG A 189 -13.60 3.45 24.19
CA ARG A 189 -12.31 2.82 23.89
C ARG A 189 -11.73 3.27 22.55
N TYR A 190 -12.56 3.40 21.52
CA TYR A 190 -12.14 4.01 20.26
C TYR A 190 -11.67 5.45 20.44
N ARG A 191 -12.36 6.25 21.27
CA ARG A 191 -11.92 7.61 21.61
C ARG A 191 -10.53 7.61 22.26
N GLN A 192 -10.25 6.68 23.19
CA GLN A 192 -8.93 6.55 23.81
C GLN A 192 -7.86 6.19 22.76
N CYS A 193 -8.15 5.21 21.91
CA CYS A 193 -7.26 4.82 20.82
C CYS A 193 -6.92 6.01 19.89
N LEU A 194 -7.89 6.88 19.58
CA LEU A 194 -7.65 8.08 18.78
C LEU A 194 -6.77 9.12 19.48
N LEU A 195 -6.82 9.22 20.81
CA LEU A 195 -6.00 10.15 21.59
C LEU A 195 -4.55 9.67 21.70
N GLU A 196 -4.35 8.35 21.80
CA GLU A 196 -3.03 7.71 21.88
C GLU A 196 -2.35 7.59 20.51
N ARG A 197 -3.12 7.67 19.41
CA ARG A 197 -2.62 7.46 18.06
C ARG A 197 -1.69 8.59 17.59
N PRO A 198 -0.46 8.27 17.15
CA PRO A 198 0.40 9.25 16.50
C PRO A 198 -0.10 9.60 15.09
N ALA A 199 -0.06 10.87 14.76
CA ALA A 199 -0.36 11.40 13.43
C ALA A 199 0.75 11.07 12.44
N ALA A 200 0.40 11.00 11.15
CA ALA A 200 1.33 10.65 10.07
C ALA A 200 2.55 11.59 9.93
N ARG A 201 2.47 12.82 10.46
CA ARG A 201 3.55 13.83 10.44
C ARG A 201 4.21 14.04 11.81
N SER A 202 4.16 13.04 12.68
CA SER A 202 4.59 13.09 14.10
C SER A 202 3.70 13.98 14.98
N GLY A 203 3.56 13.63 16.26
CA GLY A 203 2.64 14.27 17.22
C GLY A 203 1.26 13.60 17.31
N PRO A 204 0.41 14.00 18.26
CA PRO A 204 -0.94 13.43 18.43
C PRO A 204 -1.90 13.86 17.32
N LEU A 205 -2.99 13.10 17.11
CA LEU A 205 -4.07 13.51 16.21
C LEU A 205 -4.67 14.86 16.61
N HIS A 206 -4.96 15.71 15.62
CA HIS A 206 -5.57 17.01 15.86
C HIS A 206 -6.98 16.84 16.47
N ARG A 207 -7.33 17.70 17.45
CA ARG A 207 -8.62 17.64 18.16
C ARG A 207 -9.83 17.66 17.22
N HIS A 208 -9.75 18.41 16.13
CA HIS A 208 -10.80 18.43 15.11
C HIS A 208 -10.98 17.06 14.44
N THR A 209 -9.90 16.33 14.13
CA THR A 209 -9.98 15.01 13.49
C THR A 209 -10.65 14.00 14.42
N ILE A 210 -10.32 14.05 15.71
CA ILE A 210 -10.96 13.20 16.73
C ILE A 210 -12.44 13.54 16.83
N ARG A 211 -12.80 14.83 16.92
CA ARG A 211 -14.19 15.28 16.97
C ARG A 211 -14.98 14.84 15.73
N ASP A 212 -14.41 14.97 14.53
CA ASP A 212 -15.06 14.60 13.28
C ASP A 212 -15.38 13.10 13.25
N ARG A 213 -14.38 12.25 13.56
CA ARG A 213 -14.56 10.78 13.65
C ARG A 213 -15.63 10.38 14.67
N LEU A 214 -15.60 10.98 15.87
CA LEU A 214 -16.61 10.70 16.89
C LEU A 214 -18.02 11.21 16.49
N SER A 215 -18.10 12.28 15.70
CA SER A 215 -19.37 12.78 15.18
C SER A 215 -19.97 11.82 14.15
N LYS A 216 -19.14 11.17 13.33
CA LYS A 216 -19.58 10.12 12.41
C LYS A 216 -20.10 8.89 13.13
N LEU A 217 -19.39 8.42 14.17
CA LEU A 217 -19.88 7.31 14.98
C LEU A 217 -21.20 7.64 15.68
N ARG A 218 -21.34 8.85 16.22
CA ARG A 218 -22.61 9.29 16.82
C ARG A 218 -23.75 9.29 15.80
N GLY A 219 -23.50 9.80 14.59
CA GLY A 219 -24.48 9.80 13.52
C GLY A 219 -24.90 8.40 13.10
N PHE A 220 -23.96 7.45 13.08
CA PHE A 220 -24.23 6.04 12.82
C PHE A 220 -25.11 5.41 13.90
N PHE A 221 -24.71 5.51 15.19
CA PHE A 221 -25.49 4.93 16.29
C PHE A 221 -26.91 5.51 16.38
N ARG A 222 -27.06 6.83 16.27
CA ARG A 222 -28.39 7.46 16.28
C ARG A 222 -29.29 6.92 15.18
N ARG A 223 -28.72 6.59 14.02
CA ARG A 223 -29.48 6.07 12.87
C ARG A 223 -29.81 4.57 12.98
N LEU A 224 -29.13 3.84 13.86
CA LEU A 224 -29.45 2.44 14.17
C LEU A 224 -30.55 2.31 15.22
N ASP A 225 -30.71 3.34 16.06
CA ASP A 225 -31.76 3.43 17.08
C ASP A 225 -33.10 3.97 16.51
N GLU A 226 -33.10 4.47 15.26
CA GLU A 226 -34.26 4.99 14.52
C GLU A 226 -34.92 3.92 13.64
#